data_AF-A0A956NRL3-F1
#
_entry.id   AF-A0A956NRL3-F1
#
_cell.length_a   1.000
_cell.length_b   1.000
_cell.length_c   1.000
_cell.angle_alpha   90.00
_cell.angle_beta   90.00
_cell.angle_gamma   90.00
#
_symmetry.space_group_name_H-M   'P 1'
#
loop_
_entity.id
_entity.type
_entity.pdbx_description
1 polymer ?
#
loop_
_entity_poly.entity_id
_entity_poly.type
_entity_poly.pdbx_seq_one_letter_code
_entity_poly.pdbx_strand_id
1 'polypeptide(L)'
;MRRVPLALLATTIAACSAGGAQPSAPPTPVPATLERFVATAPDSIALERQPCFGSCPVYRVSLDRTGRVRFGPILEAFPAQPASDSVSPHAILYLMQEAERASIGTLPL
;
A
#
# COMPACT_ATOMS: atom_id res chain seq x y z
N MET A 1 -8.61 34.31 -8.49
CA MET A 1 -7.98 34.49 -9.81
C MET A 1 -6.49 34.80 -9.62
N ARG A 2 -5.59 33.89 -9.96
CA ARG A 2 -4.20 34.21 -10.35
C ARG A 2 -3.61 32.97 -11.03
N ARG A 3 -3.40 33.09 -12.35
CA ARG A 3 -2.87 32.08 -13.26
C ARG A 3 -1.34 32.24 -13.28
N VAL A 4 -0.60 31.14 -13.12
CA VAL A 4 0.87 31.12 -13.29
C VAL A 4 1.18 30.17 -14.44
N PRO A 5 2.04 30.59 -15.41
CA PRO A 5 2.09 30.00 -16.73
C PRO A 5 2.94 28.74 -16.82
N LEU A 6 2.50 27.85 -17.73
CA LEU A 6 3.26 26.76 -18.33
C LEU A 6 4.60 27.28 -18.89
N ALA A 7 5.70 26.69 -18.45
CA ALA A 7 6.95 26.69 -19.20
C ALA A 7 7.15 25.28 -19.77
N LEU A 8 6.96 25.17 -21.09
CA LEU A 8 7.39 24.04 -21.91
C LEU A 8 8.90 23.84 -21.76
N LEU A 9 9.33 22.61 -21.52
CA LEU A 9 10.66 22.14 -21.91
C LEU A 9 10.49 20.88 -22.75
N ALA A 10 10.69 21.10 -24.04
CA ALA A 10 10.89 20.09 -25.06
C ALA A 10 12.33 19.55 -25.01
N THR A 11 12.60 18.54 -25.86
CA THR A 11 13.91 17.97 -26.26
C THR A 11 14.51 16.90 -25.34
N THR A 12 15.03 15.75 -25.78
CA THR A 12 15.28 15.13 -27.11
C THR A 12 15.80 13.69 -26.90
N ILE A 13 15.45 12.79 -27.83
CA ILE A 13 16.28 11.73 -28.47
C ILE A 13 17.04 10.72 -27.57
N ALA A 14 16.73 9.42 -27.76
CA ALA A 14 17.75 8.38 -28.05
C ALA A 14 17.08 7.09 -28.55
N ALA A 15 17.27 6.82 -29.84
CA ALA A 15 17.03 5.52 -30.45
C ALA A 15 18.04 4.49 -29.92
N CYS A 16 17.62 3.25 -29.67
CA CYS A 16 18.51 2.10 -29.62
C CYS A 16 17.78 0.80 -30.02
N SER A 17 18.16 0.32 -31.21
CA SER A 17 18.44 -1.08 -31.56
C SER A 17 17.30 -2.05 -31.80
N ALA A 18 17.14 -2.36 -33.09
CA ALA A 18 16.58 -3.60 -33.60
C ALA A 18 17.52 -4.80 -33.36
N GLY A 19 16.92 -5.97 -33.17
CA GLY A 19 17.32 -7.18 -33.89
C GLY A 19 18.46 -8.04 -33.31
N GLY A 20 18.10 -8.93 -32.39
CA GLY A 20 18.83 -10.16 -32.14
C GLY A 20 17.84 -11.32 -32.03
N ALA A 21 17.70 -12.11 -33.10
CA ALA A 21 16.96 -13.37 -33.04
C ALA A 21 17.75 -14.35 -32.17
N GLN A 22 17.25 -14.58 -30.96
CA GLN A 22 17.86 -15.49 -29.99
C GLN A 22 17.52 -16.93 -30.38
N PRO A 23 18.51 -17.84 -30.49
CA PRO A 23 18.27 -19.26 -30.70
C PRO A 23 17.37 -19.80 -29.60
N SER A 24 16.21 -20.32 -29.98
CA SER A 24 15.27 -20.99 -29.08
C SER A 24 15.86 -22.32 -28.62
N ALA A 25 16.70 -22.29 -27.59
CA ALA A 25 17.01 -23.49 -26.82
C ALA A 25 15.69 -24.04 -26.25
N PRO A 26 15.48 -25.36 -26.26
CA PRO A 26 14.31 -25.97 -25.63
C PRO A 26 14.28 -25.56 -24.15
N PRO A 27 13.12 -25.15 -23.61
CA PRO A 27 13.02 -24.75 -22.22
C PRO A 27 13.46 -25.93 -21.35
N THR A 28 14.59 -25.77 -20.68
CA THR A 28 14.92 -26.65 -19.58
C THR A 28 13.76 -26.52 -18.59
N PRO A 29 13.12 -27.61 -18.15
CA PRO A 29 12.11 -27.53 -17.12
C PRO A 29 12.77 -26.98 -15.86
N VAL A 30 12.62 -25.67 -15.66
CA VAL A 30 13.01 -25.01 -14.42
C VAL A 30 12.13 -25.65 -13.35
N PRO A 31 12.69 -26.23 -12.29
CA PRO A 31 11.87 -26.77 -11.21
C PRO A 31 10.93 -25.67 -10.72
N ALA A 32 9.63 -25.91 -10.83
CA ALA A 32 8.53 -24.99 -10.50
C ALA A 32 8.40 -24.70 -8.99
N THR A 33 9.49 -24.79 -8.23
CA THR A 33 9.47 -24.84 -6.76
C THR A 33 9.96 -23.54 -6.12
N LEU A 34 10.11 -22.47 -6.91
CA LEU A 34 10.32 -21.11 -6.41
C LEU A 34 9.52 -20.13 -7.27
N GLU A 35 8.22 -20.39 -7.43
CA GLU A 35 7.29 -19.28 -7.65
C GLU A 35 7.52 -18.32 -6.48
N ARG A 36 8.24 -17.24 -6.79
CA ARG A 36 8.53 -16.15 -5.88
C ARG A 36 7.21 -15.77 -5.24
N PHE A 37 7.11 -15.95 -3.93
CA PHE A 37 6.30 -15.06 -3.12
C PHE A 37 6.82 -13.65 -3.44
N VAL A 38 6.21 -12.99 -4.43
CA VAL A 38 6.35 -11.56 -4.60
C VAL A 38 5.69 -11.01 -3.35
N ALA A 39 6.51 -10.73 -2.34
CA ALA A 39 6.07 -10.08 -1.12
C ALA A 39 5.39 -8.79 -1.56
N THR A 40 4.06 -8.78 -1.57
CA THR A 40 3.29 -7.60 -1.93
C THR A 40 3.54 -6.63 -0.79
N ALA A 41 4.26 -5.56 -1.06
CA ALA A 41 4.57 -4.57 -0.04
C ALA A 41 3.25 -4.10 0.60
N PRO A 42 3.15 -4.03 1.94
CA PRO A 42 1.91 -3.69 2.62
C PRO A 42 1.36 -2.37 2.07
N ASP A 43 0.07 -2.30 1.73
CA ASP A 43 -0.55 -1.13 1.09
C ASP A 43 -1.50 -0.33 2.00
N SER A 44 -1.61 -0.79 3.24
CA SER A 44 -2.48 -0.22 4.24
C SER A 44 -1.97 -0.49 5.65
N ILE A 45 -2.39 0.36 6.59
CA ILE A 45 -2.20 0.19 8.03
C ILE A 45 -3.59 -0.03 8.63
N ALA A 46 -3.74 -1.07 9.45
CA ALA A 46 -4.96 -1.30 10.21
C ALA A 46 -4.65 -1.29 11.71
N LEU A 47 -5.46 -0.57 12.47
CA LEU A 47 -5.46 -0.61 13.93
C LEU A 47 -6.81 -1.18 14.37
N GLU A 48 -6.75 -2.23 15.17
CA GLU A 48 -7.93 -2.87 15.74
C GLU A 48 -7.86 -2.77 17.26
N ARG A 49 -8.97 -2.33 17.86
CA ARG A 49 -9.14 -2.39 19.31
C ARG A 49 -9.89 -3.65 19.67
N GLN A 50 -9.19 -4.61 20.28
CA GLN A 50 -9.77 -5.85 20.76
C GLN A 50 -10.75 -5.62 21.92
N PRO A 51 -11.69 -6.55 22.16
CA PRO A 51 -12.51 -6.55 23.35
C PRO A 51 -11.67 -6.48 24.64
N CYS A 52 -12.16 -5.74 25.63
CA CYS A 52 -11.55 -5.61 26.95
C CYS A 52 -12.58 -6.00 28.02
N PHE A 53 -12.14 -6.22 29.27
CA PHE A 53 -13.08 -6.34 30.39
C PHE A 53 -13.87 -5.03 30.58
N GLY A 54 -15.19 -5.09 30.36
CA GLY A 54 -16.11 -3.95 30.50
C GLY A 54 -16.71 -3.49 29.18
N SER A 55 -17.00 -2.19 29.07
CA SER A 55 -17.76 -1.60 27.95
C SER A 55 -16.87 -0.98 26.87
N CYS A 56 -15.66 -1.51 26.67
CA CYS A 56 -14.74 -0.99 25.65
C CYS A 56 -15.36 -1.11 24.25
N PRO A 57 -15.51 0.00 23.49
CA PRO A 57 -15.85 -0.09 22.08
C PRO A 57 -14.76 -0.84 21.31
N VAL A 58 -15.21 -1.80 20.51
CA VAL A 58 -14.40 -2.59 19.58
C VAL A 58 -14.55 -1.95 18.21
N TYR A 59 -13.44 -1.51 17.62
CA TYR A 59 -13.45 -0.77 16.37
C TYR A 59 -12.21 -1.09 15.54
N ARG A 60 -12.31 -0.79 14.25
CA ARG A 60 -11.21 -0.84 13.29
C ARG A 60 -10.99 0.53 12.68
N VAL A 61 -9.73 0.93 12.61
CA VAL A 61 -9.27 2.06 11.79
C VAL A 61 -8.39 1.48 10.69
N SER A 62 -8.66 1.84 9.44
CA SER A 62 -7.78 1.53 8.32
C SER A 62 -7.33 2.80 7.61
N LEU A 63 -6.06 2.81 7.23
CA LEU A 63 -5.42 3.86 6.44
C LEU A 63 -4.82 3.23 5.20
N ASP A 64 -5.15 3.73 4.02
CA ASP A 64 -4.54 3.27 2.77
C ASP A 64 -3.39 4.18 2.32
N ARG A 65 -2.59 3.72 1.35
CA ARG A 65 -1.49 4.50 0.75
C ARG A 65 -1.92 5.86 0.14
N THR A 66 -3.21 6.05 -0.14
CA THR A 66 -3.73 7.33 -0.66
C THR A 66 -3.96 8.35 0.46
N GLY A 67 -3.82 7.94 1.72
CA GLY A 67 -4.08 8.77 2.89
C GLY A 67 -5.53 8.75 3.33
N ARG A 68 -6.40 7.92 2.75
CA ARG A 68 -7.80 7.81 3.20
C ARG A 68 -7.86 7.03 4.51
N VAL A 69 -8.56 7.58 5.48
CA VAL A 69 -8.84 6.97 6.78
C VAL A 69 -10.28 6.49 6.81
N ARG A 70 -10.51 5.26 7.26
CA ARG A 70 -11.83 4.70 7.54
C ARG A 70 -11.88 4.20 8.97
N PHE A 71 -12.91 4.62 9.70
CA PHE A 71 -13.23 4.16 11.04
C PHE A 71 -14.58 3.43 10.99
N GLY A 72 -14.68 2.31 11.70
CA GLY A 72 -15.96 1.63 11.90
C GLY A 72 -15.99 0.78 13.17
N PRO A 73 -17.16 0.65 13.82
CA PRO A 73 -17.34 -0.36 14.87
C PRO A 73 -17.21 -1.75 14.26
N ILE A 74 -16.66 -2.69 15.02
CA ILE A 74 -16.63 -4.11 14.62
C ILE A 74 -17.91 -4.81 15.07
N LEU A 75 -18.46 -4.42 16.21
CA LEU A 75 -19.70 -4.99 16.74
C LEU A 75 -20.87 -4.05 16.45
N GLU A 76 -21.93 -4.59 15.84
CA GLU A 76 -23.15 -3.85 15.50
C GLU A 76 -23.85 -3.24 16.72
N ALA A 77 -23.65 -3.82 17.91
CA ALA A 77 -24.22 -3.34 19.16
C ALA A 77 -23.62 -1.99 19.65
N PHE A 78 -22.49 -1.54 19.10
CA PHE A 78 -21.95 -0.23 19.43
C PHE A 78 -22.59 0.85 18.56
N PRO A 79 -23.17 1.91 19.14
CA PRO A 79 -23.88 2.97 18.40
C PRO A 79 -22.96 3.90 17.60
N ALA A 80 -21.66 3.58 17.49
CA ALA A 80 -20.71 4.39 16.78
C ALA A 80 -20.99 4.32 15.26
N GLN A 81 -21.18 5.47 14.64
CA GLN A 81 -21.35 5.52 13.19
C GLN A 81 -19.99 5.36 12.49
N PRO A 82 -19.93 4.66 11.34
CA PRO A 82 -18.76 4.69 10.48
C PRO A 82 -18.39 6.13 10.14
N ALA A 83 -17.09 6.40 10.13
CA ALA A 83 -16.55 7.72 9.82
C ALA A 83 -15.38 7.60 8.85
N SER A 84 -15.12 8.66 8.11
CA SER A 84 -13.99 8.73 7.18
C SER A 84 -13.31 10.08 7.28
N ASP A 85 -12.00 10.06 7.12
CA ASP A 85 -11.18 11.27 7.09
C ASP A 85 -10.00 11.05 6.13
N SER A 86 -9.05 11.97 6.11
CA SER A 86 -7.83 11.87 5.34
C SER A 86 -6.64 12.41 6.10
N VAL A 87 -5.49 11.80 5.85
CA VAL A 87 -4.18 12.28 6.27
C VAL A 87 -3.30 12.42 5.03
N SER A 88 -2.20 13.16 5.14
CA SER A 88 -1.31 13.31 3.98
C SER A 88 -0.71 11.95 3.60
N PRO A 89 -0.59 11.63 2.29
CA PRO A 89 0.09 10.41 1.86
C PRO A 89 1.53 10.31 2.39
N HIS A 90 2.21 11.45 2.55
CA HIS A 90 3.54 11.51 3.15
C HIS A 90 3.58 11.02 4.60
N ALA A 91 2.57 11.35 5.42
CA ALA A 91 2.49 10.86 6.79
C ALA A 91 2.31 9.33 6.84
N ILE A 92 1.53 8.76 5.91
CA ILE A 92 1.36 7.31 5.80
C ILE A 92 2.68 6.62 5.42
N LEU A 93 3.37 7.14 4.40
CA LEU A 93 4.66 6.57 3.99
C LEU A 93 5.69 6.60 5.14
N TYR A 94 5.73 7.71 5.89
CA TYR A 94 6.56 7.82 7.09
C TYR A 94 6.16 6.78 8.15
N LEU A 95 4.87 6.64 8.45
CA LEU A 95 4.38 5.65 9.43
C LEU A 95 4.70 4.21 9.02
N MET A 96 4.58 3.88 7.74
CA MET A 96 4.91 2.55 7.23
C MET A 96 6.40 2.26 7.36
N GLN A 97 7.26 3.22 7.04
CA GLN A 97 8.70 3.11 7.22
C GLN A 97 9.07 2.91 8.70
N GLU A 98 8.41 3.64 9.60
CA GLU A 98 8.63 3.50 11.04
C GLU A 98 8.11 2.16 11.58
N ALA A 99 6.98 1.66 11.09
CA ALA A 99 6.46 0.35 11.45
C ALA A 99 7.40 -0.78 11.01
N GLU A 100 7.94 -0.69 9.79
CA GLU A 100 8.95 -1.62 9.28
C GLU A 100 10.21 -1.58 10.15
N ARG A 101 10.70 -0.38 10.50
CA ARG A 101 11.87 -0.19 11.38
C ARG A 101 11.65 -0.76 12.78
N ALA A 102 10.43 -0.69 13.30
CA ALA A 102 10.05 -1.20 14.61
C ALA A 102 9.67 -2.69 14.61
N SER A 103 9.73 -3.38 13.45
CA SER A 103 9.25 -4.75 13.28
C SER A 103 7.79 -4.93 13.74
N ILE A 104 6.97 -3.89 13.62
CA ILE A 104 5.53 -3.97 13.88
C ILE A 104 4.91 -4.68 12.68
N GLY A 105 4.40 -5.88 12.96
CA GLY A 105 4.22 -6.95 11.98
C GLY A 105 3.50 -6.58 10.69
N THR A 106 4.06 -7.06 9.59
CA THR A 106 3.33 -7.38 8.37
C THR A 106 2.54 -8.67 8.61
N LEU A 107 1.21 -8.63 8.46
CA LEU A 107 0.44 -9.86 8.36
C LEU A 107 0.88 -10.57 7.07
N PRO A 108 1.25 -11.86 7.12
CA PRO A 108 1.37 -12.63 5.89
C PRO A 108 -0.01 -12.62 5.21
N LEU A 109 -0.04 -12.18 3.95
CA LEU A 109 -1.21 -12.27 3.08
C LEU A 109 -1.47 -13.73 2.71
#